data_AF-A0A6G1AZ82-F1
#
_entry.id   AF-A0A6G1AZ82-F1
#
_cell.length_a   1.000
_cell.length_b   1.000
_cell.length_c   1.000
_cell.angle_alpha   90.00
_cell.angle_beta   90.00
_cell.angle_gamma   90.00
#
_symmetry.space_group_name_H-M   'P 1'
#
loop_
_entity.id
_entity.type
_entity.pdbx_description
1 polymer ?
#
loop_
_entity_poly.entity_id
_entity_poly.type
_entity_poly.pdbx_seq_one_letter_code
_entity_poly.pdbx_strand_id
1 'polypeptide(L)'
;QTDVSEDSGDDVDEDEIFGFISLLNLTERKGTPCVEQIKELVLSSCEKTCGKSSAEQLDALFNDPSKPVGFLLSERFINVPPQIALPMHQQLQKELAEAHRTNKPCGQCSFYLLISKTFVEAGRNNPKRKWSHQEKDELMFANAEEEFFYEKAIVKFSFSVQEESDTCLGGRWSFDDVPMKPLRTVMLIPGDQMDEIMGELKKHLSL
;
A
#
# COMPACT_ATOMS: atom_id res chain seq x y z
N GLN A 1 -3.08 40.86 -45.92
CA GLN A 1 -2.26 40.58 -44.73
C GLN A 1 -3.14 39.75 -43.83
N THR A 2 -2.95 38.43 -43.90
CA THR A 2 -3.80 37.41 -43.26
C THR A 2 -3.43 37.23 -41.79
N ASP A 3 -4.46 37.00 -40.98
CA ASP A 3 -4.52 36.48 -39.62
C ASP A 3 -3.37 35.54 -39.22
N VAL A 4 -2.92 35.59 -37.96
CA VAL A 4 -3.36 34.65 -36.91
C VAL A 4 -3.25 35.33 -35.54
N SER A 5 -4.38 35.52 -34.88
CA SER A 5 -4.49 35.74 -33.44
C SER A 5 -4.05 34.47 -32.70
N GLU A 6 -2.90 34.52 -32.04
CA GLU A 6 -2.45 33.45 -31.13
C GLU A 6 -3.27 33.54 -29.83
N ASP A 7 -4.30 32.71 -29.82
CA ASP A 7 -5.08 32.25 -28.68
C ASP A 7 -4.13 31.88 -27.53
N SER A 8 -4.06 32.74 -26.52
CA SER A 8 -3.38 32.46 -25.24
C SER A 8 -4.31 31.56 -24.45
N GLY A 9 -4.41 30.31 -24.88
CA GLY A 9 -5.20 29.28 -24.22
C GLY A 9 -4.70 29.08 -22.80
N ASP A 10 -5.60 29.27 -21.84
CA ASP A 10 -5.51 28.90 -20.42
C ASP A 10 -4.40 27.87 -20.12
N ASP A 11 -3.24 28.36 -19.69
CA ASP A 11 -2.34 27.60 -18.81
C ASP A 11 -3.07 27.50 -17.46
N VAL A 12 -4.01 26.56 -17.39
CA VAL A 12 -4.45 26.04 -16.10
C VAL A 12 -3.18 25.46 -15.50
N ASP A 13 -2.67 26.08 -14.43
CA ASP A 13 -1.64 25.46 -13.59
C ASP A 13 -2.14 24.04 -13.26
N GLU A 14 -1.64 23.04 -13.98
CA GLU A 14 -1.85 21.64 -13.63
C GLU A 14 -1.09 21.47 -12.31
N ASP A 15 -1.79 21.68 -11.18
CA ASP A 15 -1.22 21.53 -9.85
C ASP A 15 -0.44 20.20 -9.79
N GLU A 16 0.89 20.27 -9.73
CA GLU A 16 1.74 19.08 -9.77
C GLU A 16 1.40 18.15 -8.59
N ILE A 17 0.90 16.95 -8.88
CA ILE A 17 0.50 15.96 -7.87
C ILE A 17 1.70 15.13 -7.44
N PHE A 18 2.22 15.42 -6.24
CA PHE A 18 3.37 14.73 -5.66
C PHE A 18 3.04 13.43 -4.91
N GLY A 19 1.75 13.19 -4.64
CA GLY A 19 1.24 12.01 -3.97
C GLY A 19 -0.27 12.00 -3.88
N PHE A 20 -0.84 10.83 -3.63
CA PHE A 20 -2.27 10.64 -3.50
C PHE A 20 -2.59 9.53 -2.49
N ILE A 21 -3.81 9.60 -1.95
CA ILE A 21 -4.36 8.56 -1.09
C ILE A 21 -5.81 8.30 -1.51
N SER A 22 -6.22 7.03 -1.52
CA SER A 22 -7.59 6.63 -1.86
C SER A 22 -7.95 5.30 -1.23
N LEU A 23 -9.25 5.07 -1.02
CA LEU A 23 -9.79 3.80 -0.53
C LEU A 23 -10.82 3.24 -1.52
N LEU A 24 -10.53 2.07 -2.06
CA LEU A 24 -11.45 1.32 -2.93
C LEU A 24 -12.11 0.18 -2.15
N ASN A 25 -13.42 0.23 -1.92
CA ASN A 25 -14.14 -0.86 -1.24
C ASN A 25 -14.30 -2.09 -2.17
N LEU A 26 -13.48 -3.12 -1.96
CA LEU A 26 -13.44 -4.35 -2.77
C LEU A 26 -14.67 -5.25 -2.56
N THR A 27 -15.31 -5.13 -1.40
CA THR A 27 -16.52 -5.90 -1.08
C THR A 27 -17.74 -5.29 -1.77
N GLU A 28 -17.87 -3.96 -1.73
CA GLU A 28 -18.97 -3.24 -2.38
C GLU A 28 -18.88 -3.29 -3.91
N ARG A 29 -17.66 -3.19 -4.46
CA ARG A 29 -17.41 -3.21 -5.91
C ARG A 29 -17.16 -4.62 -6.47
N LYS A 30 -17.55 -5.67 -5.74
CA LYS A 30 -17.44 -7.07 -6.17
C LYS A 30 -18.09 -7.28 -7.54
N GLY A 31 -17.43 -8.06 -8.39
CA GLY A 31 -17.86 -8.31 -9.77
C GLY A 31 -17.39 -7.27 -10.79
N THR A 32 -16.79 -6.16 -10.35
CA THR A 32 -16.13 -5.22 -11.28
C THR A 32 -14.82 -5.85 -11.78
N PRO A 33 -14.51 -5.82 -13.10
CA PRO A 33 -13.32 -6.48 -13.64
C PRO A 33 -12.01 -6.10 -12.93
N CYS A 34 -11.80 -4.83 -12.61
CA CYS A 34 -10.59 -4.39 -11.91
C CYS A 34 -10.49 -4.92 -10.48
N VAL A 35 -11.62 -5.05 -9.76
CA VAL A 35 -11.66 -5.59 -8.39
C VAL A 35 -11.35 -7.08 -8.40
N GLU A 36 -11.88 -7.82 -9.36
CA GLU A 36 -11.58 -9.25 -9.49
C GLU A 36 -10.12 -9.48 -9.87
N GLN A 37 -9.53 -8.64 -10.73
CA GLN A 37 -8.09 -8.69 -11.04
C GLN A 37 -7.21 -8.40 -9.82
N ILE A 38 -7.57 -7.43 -8.98
CA ILE A 38 -6.85 -7.14 -7.73
C ILE A 38 -6.92 -8.35 -6.78
N LYS A 39 -8.11 -8.95 -6.62
CA LYS A 39 -8.28 -10.15 -5.78
C LYS A 39 -7.47 -11.32 -6.33
N GLU A 40 -7.52 -11.58 -7.63
CA GLU A 40 -6.77 -12.66 -8.30
C GLU A 40 -5.25 -12.48 -8.11
N LEU A 41 -4.73 -11.27 -8.30
CA LEU A 41 -3.32 -10.96 -8.06
C LEU A 41 -2.92 -11.29 -6.61
N VAL A 42 -3.71 -10.82 -5.64
CA VAL A 42 -3.40 -11.01 -4.22
C VAL A 42 -3.51 -12.49 -3.83
N LEU A 43 -4.55 -13.19 -4.25
CA LEU A 43 -4.78 -14.60 -3.92
C LEU A 43 -3.73 -15.51 -4.57
N SER A 44 -3.40 -15.28 -5.85
CA SER A 44 -2.39 -16.08 -6.55
C SER A 44 -0.99 -15.86 -5.97
N SER A 45 -0.65 -14.63 -5.58
CA SER A 45 0.60 -14.33 -4.88
C SER A 45 0.63 -14.93 -3.47
N CYS A 46 -0.50 -14.93 -2.76
CA CYS A 46 -0.63 -15.58 -1.45
C CYS A 46 -0.46 -17.09 -1.56
N GLU A 47 -1.09 -17.75 -2.54
CA GLU A 47 -0.98 -19.19 -2.74
C GLU A 47 0.46 -19.61 -3.07
N LYS A 48 1.14 -18.86 -3.95
CA LYS A 48 2.54 -19.11 -4.31
C LYS A 48 3.51 -18.96 -3.12
N THR A 49 3.22 -18.02 -2.22
CA THR A 49 4.14 -17.62 -1.13
C THR A 49 3.87 -18.37 0.17
N CYS A 50 2.59 -18.47 0.55
CA CYS A 50 2.13 -18.98 1.84
C CYS A 50 1.41 -20.34 1.72
N GLY A 51 1.11 -20.79 0.49
CA GLY A 51 0.40 -22.03 0.23
C GLY A 51 -1.12 -21.87 0.17
N LYS A 52 -1.77 -22.91 -0.36
CA LYS A 52 -3.21 -22.93 -0.69
C LYS A 52 -4.12 -22.63 0.51
N SER A 53 -3.81 -23.16 1.68
CA SER A 53 -4.66 -22.95 2.88
C SER A 53 -4.72 -21.48 3.30
N SER A 54 -3.61 -20.74 3.21
CA SER A 54 -3.59 -19.31 3.50
C SER A 54 -4.36 -18.50 2.46
N ALA A 55 -4.24 -18.88 1.18
CA ALA A 55 -5.01 -18.25 0.10
C ALA A 55 -6.53 -18.48 0.27
N GLU A 56 -6.95 -19.69 0.64
CA GLU A 56 -8.36 -19.99 0.93
C GLU A 56 -8.91 -19.18 2.12
N GLN A 57 -8.12 -18.98 3.17
CA GLN A 57 -8.49 -18.11 4.30
C GLN A 57 -8.63 -16.65 3.89
N LEU A 58 -7.73 -16.16 3.04
CA LEU A 58 -7.79 -14.79 2.52
C LEU A 58 -8.97 -14.60 1.56
N ASP A 59 -9.26 -15.59 0.72
CA ASP A 59 -10.42 -15.58 -0.17
C ASP A 59 -11.73 -15.56 0.60
N ALA A 60 -11.81 -16.31 1.71
CA ALA A 60 -12.96 -16.27 2.60
C ALA A 60 -13.19 -14.86 3.18
N LEU A 61 -12.13 -14.13 3.52
CA LEU A 61 -12.22 -12.74 3.98
C LEU A 61 -12.69 -11.79 2.88
N PHE A 62 -12.17 -11.91 1.65
CA PHE A 62 -12.59 -11.09 0.51
C PHE A 62 -14.04 -11.34 0.06
N ASN A 63 -14.61 -12.49 0.44
CA ASN A 63 -15.97 -12.88 0.10
C ASN A 63 -16.97 -12.76 1.25
N ASP A 64 -16.54 -12.34 2.45
CA ASP A 64 -17.42 -12.11 3.59
C ASP A 64 -18.06 -10.70 3.51
N PRO A 65 -19.37 -10.58 3.17
CA PRO A 65 -20.04 -9.28 3.08
C PRO A 65 -20.21 -8.60 4.44
N SER A 66 -20.10 -9.35 5.55
CA SER A 66 -20.19 -8.79 6.91
C SER A 66 -18.90 -8.10 7.36
N LYS A 67 -17.80 -8.33 6.64
CA LYS A 67 -16.48 -7.75 6.93
C LYS A 67 -15.90 -7.06 5.69
N PRO A 68 -16.42 -5.89 5.29
CA PRO A 68 -15.97 -5.24 4.06
C PRO A 68 -14.48 -4.95 4.05
N VAL A 69 -13.82 -5.19 2.93
CA VAL A 69 -12.39 -4.95 2.73
C VAL A 69 -12.19 -3.75 1.81
N GLY A 70 -11.48 -2.74 2.31
CA GLY A 70 -11.05 -1.58 1.52
C GLY A 70 -9.61 -1.74 1.07
N PHE A 71 -9.33 -1.50 -0.20
CA PHE A 71 -7.98 -1.40 -0.72
C PHE A 71 -7.48 0.03 -0.60
N LEU A 72 -6.52 0.22 0.30
CA LEU A 72 -5.88 1.50 0.58
C LEU A 72 -4.71 1.69 -0.38
N LEU A 73 -4.81 2.72 -1.21
CA LEU A 73 -3.76 3.18 -2.09
C LEU A 73 -3.18 4.44 -1.45
N SER A 74 -1.89 4.42 -1.11
CA SER A 74 -1.19 5.58 -0.56
C SER A 74 0.20 5.64 -1.16
N GLU A 75 0.40 6.56 -2.10
CA GLU A 75 1.63 6.66 -2.88
C GLU A 75 2.06 8.12 -2.96
N ARG A 76 3.38 8.33 -2.96
CA ARG A 76 4.02 9.63 -3.15
C ARG A 76 5.36 9.41 -3.83
N PHE A 77 5.93 10.46 -4.41
CA PHE A 77 7.31 10.34 -4.90
C PHE A 77 8.29 10.09 -3.75
N ILE A 78 9.38 9.39 -4.05
CA ILE A 78 10.41 9.03 -3.07
C ILE A 78 11.08 10.25 -2.45
N ASN A 79 11.17 11.35 -3.20
CA ASN A 79 11.77 12.61 -2.75
C ASN A 79 10.81 13.44 -1.88
N VAL A 80 9.55 13.02 -1.75
CA VAL A 80 8.55 13.73 -0.96
C VAL A 80 8.65 13.25 0.50
N PRO A 81 8.80 14.16 1.47
CA PRO A 81 9.06 13.79 2.86
C PRO A 81 7.90 13.00 3.51
N PRO A 82 8.18 12.08 4.45
CA PRO A 82 7.14 11.26 5.12
C PRO A 82 6.14 12.10 5.94
N GLN A 83 6.46 13.35 6.28
CA GLN A 83 5.58 14.28 6.99
C GLN A 83 4.24 14.50 6.28
N ILE A 84 4.16 14.29 4.96
CA ILE A 84 2.90 14.42 4.22
C ILE A 84 1.93 13.25 4.44
N ALA A 85 2.42 12.10 4.88
CA ALA A 85 1.60 10.90 5.03
C ALA A 85 0.48 11.10 6.07
N LEU A 86 0.82 11.70 7.22
CA LEU A 86 -0.15 11.94 8.29
C LEU A 86 -1.31 12.85 7.85
N PRO A 87 -1.11 14.05 7.28
CA PRO A 87 -2.22 14.87 6.80
C PRO A 87 -3.01 14.19 5.68
N MET A 88 -2.38 13.39 4.80
CA MET A 88 -3.08 12.60 3.79
C MET A 88 -4.04 11.58 4.42
N HIS A 89 -3.58 10.80 5.40
CA HIS A 89 -4.44 9.85 6.10
C HIS A 89 -5.54 10.53 6.90
N GLN A 90 -5.25 11.65 7.57
CA GLN A 90 -6.25 12.43 8.31
C GLN A 90 -7.34 12.99 7.38
N GLN A 91 -6.95 13.43 6.18
CA GLN A 91 -7.89 13.92 5.18
C GLN A 91 -8.80 12.77 4.69
N LEU A 92 -8.22 11.62 4.34
CA LEU A 92 -9.00 10.44 3.97
C LEU A 92 -9.95 10.01 5.09
N GLN A 93 -9.52 10.00 6.36
CA GLN A 93 -10.39 9.66 7.49
C GLN A 93 -11.60 10.58 7.61
N LYS A 94 -11.43 11.90 7.36
CA LYS A 94 -12.55 12.85 7.35
C LYS A 94 -13.52 12.56 6.20
N GLU A 95 -13.00 12.29 5.00
CA GLU A 95 -13.82 11.96 3.84
C GLU A 95 -14.61 10.67 4.05
N LEU A 96 -14.00 9.64 4.64
CA LEU A 96 -14.67 8.38 4.98
C LEU A 96 -15.76 8.59 6.05
N ALA A 97 -15.47 9.39 7.09
CA ALA A 97 -16.46 9.73 8.12
C ALA A 97 -17.65 10.51 7.52
N GLU A 98 -17.38 11.43 6.60
CA GLU A 98 -18.44 12.15 5.88
C GLU A 98 -19.24 11.22 4.97
N ALA A 99 -18.58 10.33 4.23
CA ALA A 99 -19.22 9.33 3.39
C ALA A 99 -20.15 8.43 4.21
N HIS A 100 -19.68 7.98 5.38
CA HIS A 100 -20.48 7.20 6.32
C HIS A 100 -21.70 7.99 6.81
N ARG A 101 -21.52 9.24 7.26
CA ARG A 101 -22.61 10.12 7.72
C ARG A 101 -23.65 10.39 6.63
N THR A 102 -23.23 10.46 5.37
CA THR A 102 -24.08 10.78 4.23
C THR A 102 -24.62 9.54 3.50
N ASN A 103 -24.42 8.33 4.06
CA ASN A 103 -24.76 7.04 3.43
C ASN A 103 -24.22 6.90 2.00
N LYS A 104 -23.07 7.52 1.72
CA LYS A 104 -22.37 7.33 0.46
C LYS A 104 -21.64 5.98 0.47
N PRO A 105 -21.52 5.34 -0.71
CA PRO A 105 -20.69 4.16 -0.87
C PRO A 105 -19.24 4.40 -0.40
N CYS A 106 -18.55 3.33 0.00
CA CYS A 106 -17.16 3.29 0.50
C CYS A 106 -16.87 3.66 1.98
N GLY A 107 -17.85 4.03 2.80
CA GLY A 107 -17.58 4.59 4.15
C GLY A 107 -17.15 3.61 5.26
N GLN A 108 -17.45 2.31 5.16
CA GLN A 108 -17.18 1.36 6.26
C GLN A 108 -16.41 0.12 5.77
N CYS A 109 -15.20 -0.03 6.27
CA CYS A 109 -14.35 -1.21 6.03
C CYS A 109 -13.95 -1.83 7.37
N SER A 110 -14.10 -3.15 7.49
CA SER A 110 -13.59 -3.93 8.62
C SER A 110 -12.10 -4.22 8.47
N PHE A 111 -11.60 -4.28 7.23
CA PHE A 111 -10.19 -4.46 6.94
C PHE A 111 -9.70 -3.51 5.86
N TYR A 112 -8.42 -3.17 5.96
CA TYR A 112 -7.68 -2.39 4.97
C TYR A 112 -6.61 -3.29 4.35
N LEU A 113 -6.70 -3.52 3.05
CA LEU A 113 -5.66 -4.13 2.24
C LEU A 113 -4.68 -3.03 1.83
N LEU A 114 -3.38 -3.26 2.03
CA LEU A 114 -2.31 -2.39 1.57
C LEU A 114 -1.27 -3.24 0.83
N ILE A 115 -0.73 -2.72 -0.28
CA ILE A 115 0.36 -3.35 -1.03
C ILE A 115 1.51 -2.36 -1.06
N SER A 116 2.52 -2.61 -0.23
CA SER A 116 3.64 -1.69 -0.03
C SER A 116 4.86 -2.09 -0.85
N LYS A 117 5.64 -1.08 -1.26
CA LYS A 117 6.93 -1.28 -1.91
C LYS A 117 7.98 -1.52 -0.83
N THR A 118 8.60 -2.70 -0.87
CA THR A 118 9.60 -3.09 0.13
C THR A 118 10.84 -3.69 -0.52
N PHE A 119 11.93 -3.78 0.23
CA PHE A 119 13.22 -4.24 -0.25
C PHE A 119 13.89 -5.13 0.78
N VAL A 120 14.68 -6.10 0.30
CA VAL A 120 15.56 -6.94 1.12
C VAL A 120 16.96 -6.97 0.51
N GLU A 121 18.00 -7.04 1.34
CA GLU A 121 19.38 -7.17 0.86
C GLU A 121 19.60 -8.50 0.12
N ALA A 122 20.12 -8.46 -1.11
CA ALA A 122 20.43 -9.66 -1.87
C ALA A 122 21.64 -10.40 -1.26
N GLY A 123 21.49 -11.72 -1.06
CA GLY A 123 22.59 -12.59 -0.62
C GLY A 123 22.55 -13.05 0.84
N ARG A 124 21.56 -12.64 1.64
CA ARG A 124 21.36 -13.15 3.02
C ARG A 124 20.46 -14.40 3.14
N ASN A 125 20.16 -15.06 2.02
CA ASN A 125 19.33 -16.28 2.00
C ASN A 125 20.02 -17.47 2.68
N ASN A 126 19.87 -17.58 4.00
CA ASN A 126 20.18 -18.81 4.72
C ASN A 126 18.95 -19.74 4.69
N PRO A 127 18.98 -20.89 3.97
CA PRO A 127 17.80 -21.74 3.73
C PRO A 127 17.32 -22.55 4.96
N LYS A 128 17.73 -22.18 6.19
CA LYS A 128 17.48 -22.96 7.42
C LYS A 128 16.74 -22.22 8.54
N ARG A 129 16.27 -20.98 8.33
CA ARG A 129 15.64 -20.21 9.41
C ARG A 129 14.13 -20.11 9.21
N LYS A 130 13.39 -20.65 10.17
CA LYS A 130 11.91 -20.67 10.20
C LYS A 130 11.35 -19.24 10.22
N TRP A 131 10.38 -19.03 9.34
CA TRP A 131 9.64 -17.83 8.97
C TRP A 131 8.75 -17.23 10.08
N SER A 132 9.27 -16.96 11.28
CA SER A 132 8.38 -16.55 12.39
C SER A 132 8.81 -15.39 13.27
N HIS A 133 10.02 -14.82 13.11
CA HIS A 133 10.36 -13.66 13.95
C HIS A 133 11.48 -12.72 13.45
N GLN A 134 12.24 -13.08 12.41
CA GLN A 134 13.37 -12.27 11.90
C GLN A 134 13.04 -11.44 10.64
N GLU A 135 11.83 -11.55 10.11
CA GLU A 135 11.42 -10.88 8.85
C GLU A 135 11.45 -9.33 8.96
N LYS A 136 11.29 -8.79 10.17
CA LYS A 136 11.31 -7.34 10.43
C LYS A 136 12.70 -6.71 10.29
N ASP A 137 13.77 -7.45 10.60
CA ASP A 137 15.15 -6.93 10.53
C ASP A 137 15.73 -6.94 9.11
N GLU A 138 15.04 -7.58 8.15
CA GLU A 138 15.49 -7.69 6.75
C GLU A 138 14.62 -6.90 5.76
N LEU A 139 13.37 -6.59 6.12
CA LEU A 139 12.40 -5.93 5.25
C LEU A 139 12.42 -4.41 5.42
N MET A 140 12.88 -3.69 4.40
CA MET A 140 12.89 -2.23 4.35
C MET A 140 11.68 -1.70 3.58
N PHE A 141 11.00 -0.68 4.10
CA PHE A 141 9.87 -0.04 3.43
C PHE A 141 10.32 1.18 2.62
N ALA A 142 9.75 1.36 1.43
CA ALA A 142 9.94 2.58 0.65
C ALA A 142 9.35 3.81 1.38
N ASN A 143 8.22 3.58 2.05
CA ASN A 143 7.51 4.57 2.84
C ASN A 143 7.57 4.14 4.30
N ALA A 144 8.37 4.84 5.12
CA ALA A 144 8.60 4.48 6.52
C ALA A 144 7.31 4.41 7.35
N GLU A 145 6.31 5.23 7.00
CA GLU A 145 4.98 5.21 7.62
C GLU A 145 4.26 3.86 7.50
N GLU A 146 4.58 3.06 6.49
CA GLU A 146 3.95 1.75 6.24
C GLU A 146 4.42 0.68 7.24
N GLU A 147 5.52 0.90 7.96
CA GLU A 147 5.98 -0.01 9.03
C GLU A 147 4.95 -0.13 10.16
N PHE A 148 4.28 0.97 10.51
CA PHE A 148 3.23 0.96 11.53
C PHE A 148 2.01 0.12 11.11
N PHE A 149 1.68 0.13 9.82
CA PHE A 149 0.65 -0.73 9.25
C PHE A 149 1.09 -2.19 9.27
N TYR A 150 2.35 -2.44 8.90
CA TYR A 150 2.93 -3.78 8.94
C TYR A 150 2.86 -4.37 10.33
N GLU A 151 3.17 -3.63 11.39
CA GLU A 151 3.08 -4.15 12.76
C GLU A 151 1.67 -4.65 13.12
N LYS A 152 0.64 -3.93 12.70
CA LYS A 152 -0.77 -4.19 13.03
C LYS A 152 -1.49 -5.15 12.08
N ALA A 153 -0.88 -5.50 10.95
CA ALA A 153 -1.49 -6.43 10.00
C ALA A 153 -1.66 -7.85 10.56
N ILE A 154 -2.78 -8.50 10.20
CA ILE A 154 -3.10 -9.89 10.59
C ILE A 154 -2.75 -10.90 9.49
N VAL A 155 -2.63 -10.44 8.25
CA VAL A 155 -2.12 -11.21 7.10
C VAL A 155 -0.99 -10.40 6.51
N LYS A 156 0.17 -11.02 6.32
CA LYS A 156 1.37 -10.41 5.76
C LYS A 156 2.07 -11.44 4.88
N PHE A 157 2.39 -11.07 3.65
CA PHE A 157 3.26 -11.86 2.79
C PHE A 157 3.90 -10.98 1.72
N SER A 158 5.04 -11.43 1.21
CA SER A 158 5.82 -10.65 0.25
C SER A 158 6.11 -11.47 -0.99
N PHE A 159 5.92 -10.90 -2.17
CA PHE A 159 6.32 -11.52 -3.43
C PHE A 159 7.33 -10.65 -4.17
N SER A 160 8.25 -11.30 -4.87
CA SER A 160 9.31 -10.64 -5.63
C SER A 160 8.78 -10.08 -6.93
N VAL A 161 9.14 -8.85 -7.23
CA VAL A 161 8.87 -8.20 -8.53
C VAL A 161 10.14 -7.93 -9.32
N GLN A 162 11.26 -8.56 -8.93
CA GLN A 162 12.58 -8.37 -9.54
C GLN A 162 12.60 -8.58 -11.07
N GLU A 163 11.79 -9.49 -11.61
CA GLU A 163 11.70 -9.73 -13.06
C GLU A 163 10.80 -8.71 -13.78
N GLU A 164 9.99 -7.97 -13.03
CA GLU A 164 8.96 -7.04 -13.52
C GLU A 164 9.32 -5.58 -13.26
N SER A 165 10.38 -5.32 -12.48
CA SER A 165 10.80 -3.98 -12.07
C SER A 165 12.13 -3.58 -12.71
N ASP A 166 12.11 -2.54 -13.54
CA ASP A 166 13.32 -1.86 -14.04
C ASP A 166 13.98 -0.95 -12.99
N THR A 167 13.33 -0.79 -11.83
CA THR A 167 13.70 0.17 -10.79
C THR A 167 14.48 -0.50 -9.66
N CYS A 168 15.81 -0.41 -9.73
CA CYS A 168 16.71 -0.61 -8.59
C CYS A 168 16.63 0.59 -7.64
N LEU A 169 15.45 0.87 -7.06
CA LEU A 169 15.32 1.85 -5.98
C LEU A 169 15.88 1.24 -4.70
N GLY A 170 17.20 1.15 -4.58
CA GLY A 170 17.84 0.58 -3.41
C GLY A 170 19.35 0.42 -3.56
N GLY A 171 20.09 1.35 -2.96
CA GLY A 171 21.56 1.38 -2.85
C GLY A 171 21.99 2.73 -2.26
N ARG A 172 23.12 2.79 -1.54
CA ARG A 172 23.75 4.04 -1.09
C ARG A 172 24.56 4.74 -2.19
N TRP A 173 24.49 4.25 -3.44
CA TRP A 173 25.38 4.65 -4.55
C TRP A 173 26.86 4.50 -4.17
N SER A 174 27.16 3.47 -3.38
CA SER A 174 28.51 3.18 -2.90
C SER A 174 29.05 1.91 -3.55
N PHE A 175 30.38 1.83 -3.68
CA PHE A 175 31.05 0.64 -4.25
C PHE A 175 30.80 -0.64 -3.44
N ASP A 176 30.41 -0.51 -2.18
CA ASP A 176 30.10 -1.62 -1.26
C ASP A 176 28.59 -1.92 -1.17
N ASP A 177 27.77 -1.36 -2.06
CA ASP A 177 26.32 -1.56 -2.02
C ASP A 177 25.94 -3.01 -2.28
N VAL A 178 25.25 -3.60 -1.30
CA VAL A 178 24.56 -4.87 -1.49
C VAL A 178 23.34 -4.61 -2.37
N PRO A 179 23.18 -5.32 -3.51
CA PRO A 179 22.02 -5.14 -4.37
C PRO A 179 20.73 -5.39 -3.58
N MET A 180 19.72 -4.54 -3.75
CA MET A 180 18.42 -4.74 -3.12
C MET A 180 17.52 -5.56 -4.03
N LYS A 181 16.80 -6.53 -3.45
CA LYS A 181 15.73 -7.25 -4.14
C LYS A 181 14.39 -6.57 -3.87
N PRO A 182 13.69 -6.08 -4.91
CA PRO A 182 12.41 -5.40 -4.74
C PRO A 182 11.28 -6.42 -4.55
N LEU A 183 10.42 -6.12 -3.58
CA LEU A 183 9.26 -6.91 -3.20
C LEU A 183 7.98 -6.04 -3.22
N ARG A 184 6.85 -6.73 -3.24
CA ARG A 184 5.54 -6.17 -2.87
C ARG A 184 5.06 -6.90 -1.63
N THR A 185 4.91 -6.15 -0.56
CA THR A 185 4.42 -6.68 0.73
C THR A 185 2.93 -6.41 0.83
N VAL A 186 2.13 -7.47 0.81
CA VAL A 186 0.68 -7.42 0.98
C VAL A 186 0.37 -7.51 2.47
N MET A 187 -0.48 -6.61 2.94
CA MET A 187 -0.88 -6.51 4.34
C MET A 187 -2.40 -6.36 4.44
N LEU A 188 -3.01 -7.10 5.37
CA LEU A 188 -4.40 -6.92 5.75
C LEU A 188 -4.48 -6.43 7.20
N ILE A 189 -4.96 -5.20 7.38
CA ILE A 189 -5.00 -4.49 8.66
C ILE A 189 -6.45 -4.44 9.17
N PRO A 190 -6.75 -4.86 10.41
CA PRO A 190 -8.07 -4.64 11.00
C PRO A 190 -8.37 -3.15 11.16
N GLY A 191 -9.58 -2.72 10.79
CA GLY A 191 -9.96 -1.31 10.78
C GLY A 191 -9.93 -0.64 12.15
N ASP A 192 -10.09 -1.40 13.23
CA ASP A 192 -10.01 -0.91 14.61
C ASP A 192 -8.57 -0.55 15.04
N GLN A 193 -7.55 -0.97 14.28
CA GLN A 193 -6.15 -0.61 14.53
C GLN A 193 -5.76 0.75 13.91
N MET A 194 -6.59 1.31 13.03
CA MET A 194 -6.23 2.51 12.25
C MET A 194 -5.93 3.72 13.15
N ASP A 195 -6.70 3.93 14.22
CA ASP A 195 -6.48 5.04 15.15
C ASP A 195 -5.16 4.90 15.91
N GLU A 196 -4.77 3.68 16.26
CA GLU A 196 -3.50 3.40 16.91
C GLU A 196 -2.32 3.66 15.95
N ILE A 197 -2.43 3.20 14.69
CA ILE A 197 -1.43 3.45 13.64
C ILE A 197 -1.23 4.96 13.45
N MET A 198 -2.32 5.74 13.34
CA MET A 198 -2.24 7.20 13.22
C MET A 198 -1.61 7.85 14.45
N GLY A 199 -1.86 7.30 15.64
CA GLY A 199 -1.22 7.72 16.88
C GLY A 199 0.30 7.51 16.86
N GLU A 200 0.77 6.34 16.45
CA GLU A 200 2.20 6.04 16.33
C GLU A 200 2.88 6.87 15.24
N LEU A 201 2.25 7.00 14.08
CA LEU A 201 2.75 7.86 13.00
C LEU A 201 2.90 9.32 13.47
N LYS A 202 1.92 9.84 14.21
CA LYS A 202 1.99 11.19 14.76
C LYS A 202 3.13 11.35 15.76
N LYS A 203 3.38 10.36 16.63
CA LYS A 203 4.51 10.38 17.57
C LYS A 203 5.83 10.36 16.82
N HIS A 204 5.97 9.48 15.82
CA HIS A 204 7.18 9.35 15.02
C HIS A 204 7.55 10.64 14.28
N LEU A 205 6.56 11.34 13.73
CA LEU A 205 6.77 12.61 13.02
C LEU A 205 6.98 13.82 13.95
N SER A 206 6.71 13.67 15.26
CA SER A 206 6.90 14.74 16.25
C SER A 206 8.26 14.69 16.96
N LEU A 207 9.04 13.64 16.71
CA LEU A 207 10.42 13.45 17.20
C LEU A 207 11.42 14.08 16.23
#